data_AF-Q6V918-F1
#
_entry.id   AF-Q6V918-F1
#
_cell.length_a   1.000
_cell.length_b   1.000
_cell.length_c   1.000
_cell.angle_alpha   90.00
_cell.angle_beta   90.00
_cell.angle_gamma   90.00
#
_symmetry.space_group_name_H-M   'P 1'
#
loop_
_entity.id
_entity.type
_entity.pdbx_description
1 polymer ?
#
loop_
_entity_poly.entity_id
_entity_poly.type
_entity_poly.pdbx_seq_one_letter_code
_entity_poly.pdbx_strand_id
1 'polypeptide(L)'
;KNMEVRDLEPKALWNHFADLNAVPRPSKKEERVIAFMMQFGKSLGFETIQDRIGNVIIKKPATAGMEGRQTIVMQSVDEAL
;
A
#
# COMPACT_ATOMS: atom_id res chain seq x y z
N LYS A 1 14.80 -25.75 -4.95
CA LYS A 1 14.75 -24.43 -5.62
C LYS A 1 13.80 -23.59 -4.78
N ASN A 2 14.32 -22.67 -3.96
CA ASN A 2 13.44 -21.76 -3.23
C ASN A 2 12.83 -20.82 -4.29
N MET A 3 11.52 -20.92 -4.48
CA MET A 3 10.78 -19.97 -5.29
C MET A 3 10.79 -18.66 -4.49
N GLU A 4 11.43 -17.63 -5.01
CA GLU A 4 11.36 -16.32 -4.39
C GLU A 4 9.91 -15.83 -4.49
N VAL A 5 9.41 -15.14 -3.47
CA VAL A 5 8.02 -14.63 -3.47
C VAL A 5 7.74 -13.77 -4.71
N ARG A 6 8.79 -13.11 -5.25
CA ARG A 6 8.75 -12.29 -6.46
C ARG A 6 8.58 -13.06 -7.77
N ASP A 7 8.80 -14.37 -7.77
CA ASP A 7 8.63 -15.22 -8.96
C ASP A 7 7.16 -15.62 -9.18
N LEU A 8 6.29 -15.34 -8.21
CA LEU A 8 4.87 -15.66 -8.28
C LEU A 8 4.11 -14.69 -9.20
N GLU A 9 3.04 -15.19 -9.82
CA GLU A 9 2.12 -14.37 -10.62
C GLU A 9 0.91 -13.91 -9.78
N PRO A 10 0.42 -12.67 -9.99
CA PRO A 10 0.94 -11.64 -10.88
C PRO A 10 2.15 -10.90 -10.27
N LYS A 11 3.22 -10.73 -11.06
CA LYS A 11 4.51 -10.16 -10.58
C LYS A 11 4.38 -8.80 -9.90
N ALA A 12 3.50 -7.93 -10.39
CA ALA A 12 3.30 -6.60 -9.79
C ALA A 12 2.82 -6.69 -8.33
N LEU A 13 1.88 -7.59 -8.05
CA LEU A 13 1.36 -7.79 -6.69
C LEU A 13 2.47 -8.32 -5.77
N TRP A 14 3.17 -9.35 -6.22
CA TRP A 14 4.18 -10.02 -5.40
C TRP A 14 5.46 -9.20 -5.21
N ASN A 15 5.83 -8.35 -6.18
CA ASN A 15 6.90 -7.38 -6.01
C ASN A 15 6.55 -6.35 -4.94
N HIS A 16 5.35 -5.76 -4.99
CA HIS A 16 4.90 -4.81 -3.96
C HIS A 16 4.78 -5.47 -2.58
N PHE A 17 4.31 -6.71 -2.52
CA PHE A 17 4.25 -7.47 -1.27
C PHE A 17 5.65 -7.74 -0.70
N ALA A 18 6.61 -8.11 -1.53
CA ALA A 18 8.00 -8.30 -1.12
C ALA A 18 8.65 -6.99 -0.64
N ASP A 19 8.40 -5.88 -1.33
CA ASP A 19 8.90 -4.55 -0.95
C ASP A 19 8.33 -4.12 0.41
N LEU A 20 7.04 -4.37 0.63
CA LEU A 20 6.35 -4.07 1.88
C LEU A 20 6.86 -4.94 3.04
N ASN A 21 7.12 -6.24 2.82
CA ASN A 21 7.69 -7.15 3.82
C ASN A 21 9.15 -6.84 4.15
N ALA A 22 9.90 -6.26 3.21
CA ALA A 22 11.27 -5.82 3.45
C ALA A 22 11.34 -4.61 4.40
N VAL A 23 10.24 -3.85 4.58
CA VAL A 23 10.16 -2.77 5.57
C VAL A 23 10.08 -3.38 6.97
N PRO A 24 11.10 -3.20 7.84
CA PRO A 24 11.10 -3.82 9.15
C PRO A 24 9.99 -3.25 10.02
N ARG A 25 9.12 -4.14 10.53
CA ARG A 25 7.99 -3.83 11.45
C ARG A 25 8.26 -4.28 12.89
N PRO A 26 9.32 -3.79 13.57
CA PRO A 26 9.40 -4.01 15.00
C PRO A 26 8.26 -3.24 15.66
N SER A 27 7.60 -3.87 16.65
CA SER A 27 6.53 -3.23 17.42
C SER A 27 6.99 -1.84 17.90
N LYS A 28 6.11 -0.84 17.75
CA LYS A 28 6.34 0.60 18.04
C LYS A 28 7.17 1.41 17.02
N LYS A 29 7.37 0.94 15.77
CA LYS A 29 7.99 1.73 14.68
C LYS A 29 7.13 1.81 13.40
N GLU A 30 5.83 2.03 13.57
CA GLU A 30 4.85 2.19 12.48
C GLU A 30 5.17 3.38 11.55
N GLU A 31 5.89 4.39 12.03
CA GLU A 31 6.27 5.57 11.26
C GLU A 31 6.98 5.23 9.95
N ARG A 32 7.77 4.14 9.90
CA ARG A 32 8.48 3.73 8.68
C ARG A 32 7.54 3.13 7.64
N VAL A 33 6.54 2.36 8.06
CA VAL A 33 5.56 1.82 7.12
C VAL A 33 4.61 2.91 6.65
N ILE A 34 4.20 3.81 7.55
CA ILE A 34 3.45 5.01 7.19
C ILE A 34 4.21 5.83 6.15
N ALA A 35 5.48 6.14 6.39
CA ALA A 35 6.31 6.89 5.43
C ALA A 35 6.44 6.16 4.10
N PHE A 36 6.65 4.84 4.12
CA PHE A 36 6.69 4.00 2.92
C PHE A 36 5.39 4.08 2.12
N MET A 37 4.23 3.93 2.77
CA MET A 37 2.92 4.00 2.12
C MET A 37 2.60 5.41 1.61
N MET A 38 2.96 6.44 2.37
CA MET A 38 2.84 7.85 1.96
C MET A 38 3.68 8.13 0.71
N GLN A 39 4.91 7.61 0.66
CA GLN A 39 5.79 7.74 -0.51
C GLN A 39 5.26 6.92 -1.69
N PHE A 40 4.76 5.72 -1.45
CA PHE A 40 4.16 4.86 -2.48
C PHE A 40 3.00 5.57 -3.18
N GLY A 41 2.02 6.09 -2.43
CA GLY A 41 0.90 6.84 -2.99
C GLY A 41 1.33 8.10 -3.76
N LYS A 42 2.28 8.86 -3.22
CA LYS A 42 2.86 10.05 -3.88
C LYS A 42 3.62 9.71 -5.16
N SER A 43 4.38 8.61 -5.17
CA SER A 43 5.14 8.16 -6.35
C SER A 43 4.22 7.78 -7.52
N LEU A 44 3.00 7.35 -7.21
CA LEU A 44 1.94 7.06 -8.18
C LEU A 44 1.16 8.32 -8.61
N GLY A 45 1.45 9.48 -8.03
CA GLY A 45 0.74 10.73 -8.30
C GLY A 45 -0.66 10.81 -7.70
N PHE A 46 -0.97 9.97 -6.70
CA PHE A 46 -2.29 9.93 -6.06
C PHE A 46 -2.36 10.83 -4.82
N GLU A 47 -3.55 11.38 -4.55
CA GLU A 47 -3.79 12.13 -3.32
C GLU A 47 -3.60 11.20 -2.13
N THR A 48 -2.61 11.50 -1.29
CA THR A 48 -2.18 10.62 -0.22
C THR A 48 -2.11 11.41 1.09
N ILE A 49 -2.96 11.03 2.05
CA ILE A 49 -3.12 11.72 3.33
C ILE A 49 -2.90 10.76 4.49
N GLN A 50 -2.36 11.28 5.58
CA GLN A 50 -2.26 10.60 6.86
C GLN A 50 -3.26 11.24 7.83
N ASP A 51 -4.05 10.44 8.53
CA ASP A 51 -4.95 10.95 9.57
C ASP A 51 -4.20 11.20 10.90
N ARG A 52 -4.92 11.69 11.91
CA ARG A 52 -4.34 12.00 13.23
C ARG A 52 -3.92 10.77 14.04
N ILE A 53 -4.42 9.59 13.66
CA ILE A 53 -4.21 8.32 14.38
C ILE A 53 -3.11 7.49 13.68
N GLY A 54 -2.70 7.88 12.47
CA GLY A 54 -1.63 7.24 11.71
C GLY A 54 -2.12 6.41 10.51
N ASN A 55 -3.42 6.40 10.22
CA ASN A 55 -3.93 5.70 9.04
C ASN A 55 -3.51 6.45 7.77
N VAL A 56 -3.10 5.69 6.76
CA VAL A 56 -2.74 6.21 5.44
C VAL A 56 -3.89 5.98 4.47
N ILE A 57 -4.35 7.04 3.82
CA ILE A 57 -5.42 7.00 2.82
C ILE A 57 -4.83 7.45 1.48
N ILE A 58 -4.88 6.58 0.47
CA ILE A 58 -4.46 6.87 -0.90
C ILE A 58 -5.71 6.89 -1.78
N LYS A 59 -6.04 8.05 -2.35
CA LYS A 59 -7.18 8.22 -3.25
C LYS A 59 -6.73 8.20 -4.70
N LYS A 60 -7.18 7.18 -5.42
CA LYS A 60 -7.01 7.05 -6.86
C LYS A 60 -8.30 7.51 -7.56
N PRO A 61 -8.24 8.44 -8.55
CA PRO A 61 -9.41 8.81 -9.33
C PRO A 61 -9.93 7.62 -10.15
N ALA A 62 -11.21 7.65 -10.51
CA ALA A 62 -11.77 6.68 -11.44
C ALA A 62 -11.01 6.73 -12.77
N THR A 63 -10.83 5.57 -13.40
CA THR A 63 -10.33 5.50 -14.77
C THR A 63 -11.38 6.06 -15.73
N ALA A 64 -10.94 6.54 -16.89
CA ALA A 64 -11.84 7.08 -17.92
C ALA A 64 -13.01 6.13 -18.21
N GLY A 65 -14.24 6.66 -18.16
CA GLY A 65 -15.48 5.89 -18.39
C GLY A 65 -16.04 5.19 -17.14
N MET A 66 -15.45 5.41 -15.97
CA MET A 66 -15.87 4.82 -14.68
C MET A 66 -16.26 5.87 -13.64
N GLU A 67 -16.32 7.15 -14.01
CA GLU A 67 -16.51 8.31 -13.11
C GLU A 67 -17.87 8.32 -12.40
N GLY A 68 -18.90 7.74 -13.04
CA GLY A 68 -20.25 7.64 -12.47
C GLY A 68 -20.47 6.42 -11.58
N ARG A 69 -19.46 5.57 -11.36
CA ARG A 69 -19.57 4.38 -10.53
C ARG A 69 -19.33 4.72 -9.06
N GLN A 70 -19.91 3.90 -8.18
CA GLN A 70 -19.73 4.06 -6.75
C GLN A 70 -18.27 3.85 -6.35
N THR A 71 -17.76 4.78 -5.54
CA THR A 71 -16.42 4.68 -4.94
C THR A 71 -16.34 3.46 -4.04
N ILE A 72 -15.24 2.72 -4.15
CA ILE A 72 -14.93 1.58 -3.28
C ILE A 72 -13.72 1.91 -2.39
N VAL A 73 -13.69 1.32 -1.19
CA VAL A 73 -12.56 1.40 -0.28
C VAL A 73 -11.99 0.00 -0.11
N MET A 74 -10.69 -0.13 -0.28
CA MET A 74 -9.94 -1.34 0.06
C MET A 74 -9.16 -1.06 1.35
N GLN A 75 -9.41 -1.84 2.40
CA GLN A 75 -8.78 -1.69 3.70
C GLN A 75 -7.92 -2.90 4.01
N SER A 76 -6.76 -2.67 4.64
CA SER A 76 -5.93 -3.70 5.25
C SER A 76 -5.32 -3.17 6.55
N VAL A 77 -4.89 -4.08 7.43
CA VAL A 77 -4.28 -3.75 8.72
C VAL A 77 -2.80 -4.11 8.64
N ASP A 78 -1.94 -3.17 9.03
CA ASP A 78 -0.48 -3.33 8.94
C ASP A 78 0.12 -4.01 10.18
N GLU A 79 -0.57 -3.93 11.32
CA GLU A 79 -0.16 -4.55 12.57
C GLU A 79 -0.32 -6.07 12.49
N ALA A 80 0.80 -6.79 12.57
CA ALA A 80 0.80 -8.22 12.81
C ALA A 80 0.60 -8.43 14.32
N LEU A 81 -0.51 -9.08 14.71
CA LEU A 81 -0.74 -9.57 16.07
C LEU A 81 0.28 -10.64 16.47
#